data_AF-A0A7S0TGW7-F1
#
_entry.id   AF-A0A7S0TGW7-F1
#
_cell.length_a   1.000
_cell.length_b   1.000
_cell.length_c   1.000
_cell.angle_alpha   90.00
_cell.angle_beta   90.00
_cell.angle_gamma   90.00
#
_symmetry.space_group_name_H-M   'P 1'
#
loop_
_entity.id
_entity.type
_entity.pdbx_description
1 polymer ?
#
loop_
_entity_poly.entity_id
_entity_poly.type
_entity_poly.pdbx_seq_one_letter_code
_entity_poly.pdbx_strand_id
1 'polypeptide(L)'
;VAEAVQLGRTALQDGVPSELLYGRTGYLSTLLFMSRHCSVPLTDHTALVRDIVGRIFADGEGLAGDGWPVMWEWHGKKYLGAAHGVCGILQVLLLLPETSLTKQQLSTVHTCVVRLLSERFPSGNLPSSLPPGSDKLVHWCHGATGLLPLMVLAHRRFGDPPFLRAADEAARVVAERGLLFKGFGICHGIGGGALSLLPP
;
A
#
# COMPACT_ATOMS: atom_id res chain seq x y z
N VAL A 1 10.37 6.00 -21.92
CA VAL A 1 8.96 6.50 -21.81
C VAL A 1 8.00 5.65 -22.62
N ALA A 2 8.18 5.49 -23.94
CA ALA A 2 7.29 4.68 -24.79
C ALA A 2 7.13 3.22 -24.29
N GLU A 3 8.22 2.56 -23.90
CA GLU A 3 8.18 1.20 -23.36
C GLU A 3 7.38 1.08 -22.06
N ALA A 4 7.50 2.08 -21.16
CA ALA A 4 6.73 2.11 -19.92
C ALA A 4 5.23 2.21 -20.22
N VAL A 5 4.81 3.09 -21.13
CA VAL A 5 3.40 3.20 -21.53
C VAL A 5 2.89 1.91 -22.17
N GLN A 6 3.74 1.20 -22.93
CA GLN A 6 3.39 -0.08 -23.53
C GLN A 6 3.15 -1.18 -22.48
N LEU A 7 3.91 -1.18 -21.38
CA LEU A 7 3.68 -2.07 -20.24
C LEU A 7 2.33 -1.84 -19.55
N GLY A 8 1.71 -0.67 -19.72
CA GLY A 8 0.36 -0.40 -19.25
C GLY A 8 -0.69 -1.39 -19.80
N ARG A 9 -0.48 -1.90 -21.02
CA ARG A 9 -1.34 -2.96 -21.58
C ARG A 9 -1.20 -4.26 -20.81
N THR A 10 0.00 -4.60 -20.36
CA THR A 10 0.24 -5.76 -19.49
C THR A 10 -0.48 -5.60 -18.17
N ALA A 11 -0.44 -4.40 -17.56
CA ALA A 11 -1.16 -4.13 -16.32
C ALA A 11 -2.69 -4.30 -16.44
N LEU A 12 -3.27 -4.19 -17.63
CA LEU A 12 -4.71 -4.41 -17.86
C LEU A 12 -5.10 -5.89 -18.06
N GLN A 13 -4.13 -6.78 -18.27
CA GLN A 13 -4.39 -8.20 -18.53
C GLN A 13 -4.97 -8.91 -17.31
N ASP A 14 -5.74 -9.98 -17.57
CA ASP A 14 -6.20 -10.90 -16.55
C ASP A 14 -5.04 -11.66 -15.90
N GLY A 15 -5.19 -12.03 -14.63
CA GLY A 15 -4.20 -12.82 -13.89
C GLY A 15 -2.99 -12.03 -13.37
N VAL A 16 -2.76 -10.79 -13.84
CA VAL A 16 -1.81 -9.88 -13.18
C VAL A 16 -2.30 -9.57 -11.77
N PRO A 17 -1.46 -9.65 -10.72
CA PRO A 17 -1.88 -9.34 -9.36
C PRO A 17 -2.03 -7.82 -9.17
N SER A 18 -2.62 -7.42 -8.06
CA SER A 18 -2.79 -5.99 -7.73
C SER A 18 -1.70 -5.44 -6.81
N GLU A 19 -0.79 -6.26 -6.27
CA GLU A 19 0.22 -5.81 -5.31
C GLU A 19 1.38 -5.00 -5.94
N LEU A 20 2.32 -4.54 -5.10
CA LEU A 20 3.29 -3.50 -5.48
C LEU A 20 4.48 -4.04 -6.29
N LEU A 21 4.95 -5.26 -6.04
CA LEU A 21 6.21 -5.74 -6.63
C LEU A 21 6.04 -6.34 -8.04
N TYR A 22 4.93 -7.02 -8.29
CA TYR A 22 4.64 -7.72 -9.55
C TYR A 22 3.33 -7.27 -10.20
N GLY A 23 2.55 -6.44 -9.50
CA GLY A 23 1.18 -6.14 -9.88
C GLY A 23 0.96 -4.74 -10.44
N ARG A 24 -0.34 -4.47 -10.64
CA ARG A 24 -0.87 -3.20 -11.19
C ARG A 24 -0.43 -1.97 -10.41
N THR A 25 -0.35 -2.11 -9.09
CA THR A 25 0.09 -1.04 -8.20
C THR A 25 1.55 -0.66 -8.44
N GLY A 26 2.42 -1.63 -8.72
CA GLY A 26 3.82 -1.37 -9.10
C GLY A 26 3.93 -0.56 -10.39
N TYR A 27 3.08 -0.85 -11.37
CA TYR A 27 3.00 -0.07 -12.60
C TYR A 27 2.53 1.37 -12.35
N LEU A 28 1.46 1.57 -11.55
CA LEU A 28 1.00 2.91 -11.18
C LEU A 28 2.07 3.71 -10.44
N SER A 29 2.83 3.05 -9.55
CA SER A 29 3.99 3.66 -8.88
C SER A 29 5.06 4.15 -9.88
N THR A 30 5.30 3.37 -10.94
CA THR A 30 6.22 3.77 -12.03
C THR A 30 5.72 5.01 -12.75
N LEU A 31 4.43 5.09 -13.08
CA LEU A 31 3.85 6.29 -13.71
C LEU A 31 3.93 7.52 -12.80
N LEU A 32 3.67 7.37 -11.50
CA LEU A 32 3.85 8.44 -10.51
C LEU A 32 5.30 8.92 -10.45
N PHE A 33 6.26 7.99 -10.44
CA PHE A 33 7.68 8.31 -10.47
C PHE A 33 8.07 9.09 -11.73
N MET A 34 7.65 8.63 -12.91
CA MET A 34 7.93 9.29 -14.18
C MET A 34 7.29 10.68 -14.27
N SER A 35 6.08 10.84 -13.73
CA SER A 35 5.42 12.14 -13.66
C SER A 35 6.14 13.13 -12.76
N ARG A 36 6.76 12.66 -11.67
CA ARG A 36 7.48 13.52 -10.75
C ARG A 36 8.91 13.83 -11.19
N HIS A 37 9.57 12.89 -11.86
CA HIS A 37 11.02 12.95 -12.07
C HIS A 37 11.47 12.93 -13.53
N CYS A 38 10.60 12.58 -14.48
CA CYS A 38 10.97 12.38 -15.88
C CYS A 38 10.16 13.25 -16.86
N SER A 39 9.44 14.26 -16.37
CA SER A 39 8.61 15.16 -17.21
C SER A 39 7.61 14.40 -18.10
N VAL A 40 7.03 13.32 -17.59
CA VAL A 40 5.95 12.56 -18.26
C VAL A 40 4.65 12.77 -17.49
N PRO A 41 3.85 13.79 -17.82
CA PRO A 41 2.69 14.16 -17.02
C PRO A 41 1.70 13.00 -16.91
N LEU A 42 1.25 12.70 -15.68
CA LEU A 42 0.20 11.71 -15.46
C LEU A 42 -1.11 12.06 -16.19
N THR A 43 -1.33 13.35 -16.48
CA THR A 43 -2.49 13.87 -17.23
C THR A 43 -2.63 13.23 -18.61
N ASP A 44 -1.52 12.88 -19.23
CA ASP A 44 -1.48 12.27 -20.58
C ASP A 44 -1.88 10.79 -20.55
N HIS A 45 -2.04 10.21 -19.34
CA HIS A 45 -2.33 8.81 -19.11
C HIS A 45 -3.56 8.59 -18.22
N THR A 46 -4.40 9.62 -18.04
CA THR A 46 -5.56 9.58 -17.13
C THR A 46 -6.54 8.44 -17.40
N ALA A 47 -6.82 8.13 -18.68
CA ALA A 47 -7.68 7.01 -19.04
C ALA A 47 -7.07 5.67 -18.60
N LEU A 48 -5.80 5.44 -18.92
CA LEU A 48 -5.08 4.23 -18.52
C LEU A 48 -5.01 4.07 -17.00
N VAL A 49 -4.70 5.16 -16.27
CA VAL A 49 -4.66 5.16 -14.80
C VAL A 49 -6.03 4.75 -14.24
N ARG A 50 -7.12 5.35 -14.75
CA ARG A 50 -8.47 5.01 -14.31
C ARG A 50 -8.84 3.56 -14.59
N ASP A 51 -8.48 3.03 -15.76
CA ASP A 51 -8.78 1.65 -16.13
C ASP A 51 -8.04 0.67 -15.22
N ILE A 52 -6.77 0.95 -14.91
CA ILE A 52 -5.97 0.14 -13.99
C ILE A 52 -6.52 0.22 -12.56
N VAL A 53 -6.90 1.42 -12.10
CA VAL A 53 -7.56 1.60 -10.79
C VAL A 53 -8.85 0.80 -10.74
N GLY A 54 -9.70 0.90 -11.78
CA GLY A 54 -10.93 0.11 -11.91
C GLY A 54 -10.66 -1.39 -11.79
N ARG A 55 -9.58 -1.87 -12.43
CA ARG A 55 -9.18 -3.28 -12.35
C ARG A 55 -8.71 -3.69 -10.96
N ILE A 56 -7.96 -2.85 -10.25
CA ILE A 56 -7.54 -3.10 -8.86
C ILE A 56 -8.77 -3.26 -7.96
N PHE A 57 -9.80 -2.41 -8.09
CA PHE A 57 -11.02 -2.56 -7.30
C PHE A 57 -11.83 -3.80 -7.69
N ALA A 58 -12.00 -4.07 -8.99
CA ALA A 58 -12.72 -5.25 -9.46
C ALA A 58 -12.08 -6.56 -8.96
N ASP A 59 -10.75 -6.66 -8.98
CA ASP A 59 -10.03 -7.79 -8.39
C ASP A 59 -10.31 -7.92 -6.89
N GLY A 60 -10.48 -6.79 -6.20
CA GLY A 60 -10.65 -6.75 -4.75
C GLY A 60 -12.08 -7.05 -4.27
N GLU A 61 -13.09 -6.70 -5.06
CA GLU A 61 -14.50 -6.91 -4.75
C GLU A 61 -14.85 -8.40 -4.63
N GLY A 62 -14.25 -9.26 -5.46
CA GLY A 62 -14.45 -10.70 -5.42
C GLY A 62 -13.95 -11.39 -4.15
N LEU A 63 -13.13 -10.71 -3.34
CA LEU A 63 -12.53 -11.24 -2.10
C LEU A 63 -13.01 -10.50 -0.85
N ALA A 64 -13.99 -9.60 -0.98
CA ALA A 64 -14.61 -8.89 0.12
C ALA A 64 -15.20 -9.84 1.18
N GLY A 65 -15.23 -9.40 2.44
CA GLY A 65 -15.66 -10.23 3.57
C GLY A 65 -15.03 -9.80 4.88
N ASP A 66 -15.54 -10.28 6.02
CA ASP A 66 -15.01 -9.98 7.36
C ASP A 66 -14.84 -8.46 7.64
N GLY A 67 -15.80 -7.66 7.15
CA GLY A 67 -15.79 -6.20 7.26
C GLY A 67 -14.91 -5.48 6.23
N TRP A 68 -14.18 -6.20 5.37
CA TRP A 68 -13.42 -5.62 4.26
C TRP A 68 -14.32 -5.37 3.05
N PRO A 69 -14.43 -4.12 2.54
CA PRO A 69 -15.22 -3.83 1.36
C PRO A 69 -14.56 -4.33 0.06
N VAL A 70 -13.23 -4.44 0.07
CA VAL A 70 -12.40 -5.11 -0.94
C VAL A 70 -11.19 -5.71 -0.25
N MET A 71 -10.62 -6.78 -0.82
CA MET A 71 -9.42 -7.44 -0.31
C MET A 71 -8.59 -7.99 -1.47
N TRP A 72 -7.27 -8.07 -1.31
CA TRP A 72 -6.40 -8.59 -2.36
C TRP A 72 -5.59 -9.79 -1.88
N GLU A 73 -5.20 -10.62 -2.83
CA GLU A 73 -4.42 -11.82 -2.60
C GLU A 73 -3.20 -11.88 -3.52
N TRP A 74 -2.10 -12.44 -3.02
CA TRP A 74 -0.94 -12.82 -3.81
C TRP A 74 -0.47 -14.20 -3.34
N HIS A 75 -0.29 -15.15 -4.28
CA HIS A 75 0.06 -16.56 -3.99
C HIS A 75 -0.81 -17.20 -2.88
N GLY A 76 -2.14 -17.06 -2.96
CA GLY A 76 -3.04 -17.72 -2.00
C GLY A 76 -3.12 -17.03 -0.63
N LYS A 77 -2.53 -15.84 -0.47
CA LYS A 77 -2.45 -15.14 0.83
C LYS A 77 -2.91 -13.69 0.76
N LYS A 78 -3.80 -13.33 1.69
CA LYS A 78 -4.29 -11.97 1.94
C LYS A 78 -3.25 -11.16 2.71
N TYR A 79 -2.20 -10.71 2.03
CA TYR A 79 -1.12 -9.93 2.65
C TYR A 79 -1.60 -8.54 3.09
N LEU A 80 -1.12 -8.07 4.24
CA LEU A 80 -1.45 -6.73 4.73
C LEU A 80 -0.33 -5.70 4.54
N GLY A 81 0.93 -6.14 4.46
CA GLY A 81 2.11 -5.26 4.37
C GLY A 81 2.30 -4.55 3.02
N ALA A 82 3.38 -3.77 2.89
CA ALA A 82 3.57 -2.86 1.75
C ALA A 82 4.02 -3.54 0.44
N ALA A 83 4.72 -4.68 0.52
CA ALA A 83 5.25 -5.34 -0.68
C ALA A 83 4.13 -6.03 -1.47
N HIS A 84 3.44 -6.98 -0.83
CA HIS A 84 2.49 -7.87 -1.49
C HIS A 84 1.04 -7.63 -1.10
N GLY A 85 0.77 -6.60 -0.31
CA GLY A 85 -0.47 -6.51 0.46
C GLY A 85 -1.17 -5.16 0.41
N VAL A 86 -2.23 -5.11 1.23
CA VAL A 86 -3.15 -3.98 1.34
C VAL A 86 -2.40 -2.65 1.52
N CYS A 87 -1.37 -2.59 2.38
CA CYS A 87 -0.70 -1.31 2.64
C CYS A 87 -0.11 -0.67 1.38
N GLY A 88 0.55 -1.48 0.53
CA GLY A 88 1.20 -0.97 -0.69
C GLY A 88 0.18 -0.52 -1.73
N ILE A 89 -0.90 -1.30 -1.89
CA ILE A 89 -2.00 -0.99 -2.79
C ILE A 89 -2.65 0.34 -2.40
N LEU A 90 -3.08 0.46 -1.14
CA LEU A 90 -3.74 1.67 -0.67
C LEU A 90 -2.81 2.88 -0.70
N GLN A 91 -1.52 2.71 -0.38
CA GLN A 91 -0.55 3.81 -0.39
C GLN A 91 -0.43 4.43 -1.79
N VAL A 92 -0.30 3.61 -2.84
CA VAL A 92 -0.21 4.12 -4.22
C VAL A 92 -1.54 4.72 -4.67
N LEU A 93 -2.69 4.12 -4.34
CA LEU A 93 -4.00 4.70 -4.65
C LEU A 93 -4.17 6.10 -4.03
N LEU A 94 -3.66 6.32 -2.82
CA LEU A 94 -3.69 7.62 -2.14
C LEU A 94 -2.68 8.64 -2.68
N LEU A 95 -1.62 8.20 -3.38
CA LEU A 95 -0.65 9.07 -4.04
C LEU A 95 -1.12 9.57 -5.41
N LEU A 96 -2.11 8.92 -6.02
CA LEU A 96 -2.70 9.37 -7.28
C LEU A 96 -3.42 10.72 -7.10
N PRO A 97 -3.49 11.55 -8.15
CA PRO A 97 -4.34 12.74 -8.15
C PRO A 97 -5.78 12.38 -7.80
N GLU A 98 -6.48 13.26 -7.07
CA GLU A 98 -7.83 13.00 -6.59
C GLU A 98 -8.82 12.62 -7.70
N THR A 99 -8.63 13.19 -8.89
CA THR A 99 -9.43 12.94 -10.08
C THR A 99 -9.27 11.53 -10.66
N SER A 100 -8.30 10.76 -10.18
CA SER A 100 -8.03 9.38 -10.63
C SER A 100 -8.97 8.36 -9.98
N LEU A 101 -9.59 8.70 -8.84
CA LEU A 101 -10.52 7.86 -8.12
C LEU A 101 -11.92 8.49 -8.11
N THR A 102 -12.94 7.64 -8.22
CA THR A 102 -14.31 8.07 -7.94
C THR A 102 -14.52 8.30 -6.43
N LYS A 103 -15.56 9.06 -6.06
CA LYS A 103 -15.95 9.24 -4.65
C LYS A 103 -16.19 7.91 -3.94
N GLN A 104 -16.80 6.95 -4.63
CA GLN A 104 -17.06 5.61 -4.08
C GLN A 104 -15.76 4.86 -3.82
N GLN A 105 -14.83 4.84 -4.80
CA GLN A 105 -13.52 4.21 -4.64
C GLN A 105 -12.71 4.84 -3.49
N LEU A 106 -12.77 6.16 -3.35
CA LEU A 106 -12.10 6.86 -2.25
C LEU A 106 -12.70 6.48 -0.88
N SER A 107 -14.03 6.35 -0.79
CA SER A 107 -14.73 5.85 0.41
C SER A 107 -14.35 4.40 0.74
N THR A 108 -14.23 3.55 -0.29
CA THR A 108 -13.74 2.17 -0.13
C THR A 108 -12.30 2.15 0.41
N VAL A 109 -11.40 2.97 -0.14
CA VAL A 109 -10.01 3.10 0.37
C VAL A 109 -10.02 3.50 1.84
N HIS A 110 -10.79 4.53 2.21
CA HIS A 110 -10.92 4.96 3.59
C HIS A 110 -11.36 3.82 4.51
N THR A 111 -12.40 3.08 4.11
CA THR A 111 -12.90 1.94 4.89
C THR A 111 -11.84 0.84 5.03
N CYS A 112 -11.06 0.54 3.99
CA CYS A 112 -9.94 -0.41 4.08
C CYS A 112 -8.84 0.07 5.05
N VAL A 113 -8.52 1.36 5.07
CA VAL A 113 -7.56 1.92 6.05
C VAL A 113 -8.12 1.80 7.47
N VAL A 114 -9.41 2.07 7.68
CA VAL A 114 -10.07 1.85 8.98
C VAL A 114 -10.02 0.38 9.39
N ARG A 115 -10.24 -0.56 8.47
CA ARG A 115 -10.10 -2.00 8.74
C ARG A 115 -8.69 -2.38 9.18
N LEU A 116 -7.65 -1.83 8.54
CA LEU A 116 -6.26 -2.06 8.97
C LEU A 116 -6.04 -1.70 10.45
N LEU A 117 -6.69 -0.64 10.97
CA LEU A 117 -6.55 -0.26 12.38
C LEU A 117 -6.96 -1.38 13.33
N SER A 118 -8.00 -2.14 12.96
CA SER A 118 -8.54 -3.25 13.75
C SER A 118 -7.77 -4.55 13.63
N GLU A 119 -6.96 -4.73 12.59
CA GLU A 119 -6.15 -5.95 12.39
C GLU A 119 -4.81 -5.92 13.14
N ARG A 120 -4.44 -4.78 13.73
CA ARG A 120 -3.14 -4.63 14.41
C ARG A 120 -3.09 -5.46 15.68
N PHE A 121 -1.89 -5.94 16.01
CA PHE A 121 -1.63 -6.56 17.29
C PHE A 121 -1.72 -5.53 18.44
N PRO A 122 -1.89 -5.98 19.69
CA PRO A 122 -1.82 -5.09 20.86
C PRO A 122 -0.52 -4.28 20.96
N SER A 123 0.58 -4.74 20.35
CA SER A 123 1.84 -4.00 20.27
C SER A 123 1.80 -2.78 19.36
N GLY A 124 0.76 -2.62 18.54
CA GLY A 124 0.69 -1.64 17.46
C GLY A 124 1.26 -2.13 16.12
N ASN A 125 1.88 -3.31 16.09
CA ASN A 125 2.40 -3.91 14.86
C ASN A 125 1.28 -4.49 13.97
N LEU A 126 1.56 -4.66 12.67
CA LEU A 126 0.62 -5.25 11.71
C LEU A 126 0.97 -6.72 11.43
N PRO A 127 -0.01 -7.64 11.36
CA PRO A 127 0.23 -8.97 10.85
C PRO A 127 0.73 -8.93 9.40
N SER A 128 1.50 -9.95 9.01
CA SER A 128 1.98 -10.07 7.64
C SER A 128 0.86 -10.30 6.63
N SER A 129 -0.15 -11.07 7.04
CA SER A 129 -1.28 -11.52 6.24
C SER A 129 -2.44 -11.95 7.14
N LEU A 130 -3.61 -12.16 6.55
CA LEU A 130 -4.76 -12.81 7.18
C LEU A 130 -4.81 -14.32 6.83
N PRO A 131 -5.24 -15.18 7.77
CA PRO A 131 -5.45 -14.90 9.19
C PRO A 131 -4.13 -14.49 9.90
N PRO A 132 -4.21 -13.75 11.02
CA PRO A 132 -3.03 -13.20 11.68
C PRO A 132 -2.13 -14.32 12.23
N GLY A 133 -0.85 -14.25 11.85
CA GLY A 133 0.20 -15.11 12.40
C GLY A 133 0.82 -14.52 13.66
N SER A 134 2.13 -14.72 13.83
CA SER A 134 2.87 -14.20 14.98
C SER A 134 3.30 -12.75 14.80
N ASP A 135 3.22 -11.95 15.88
CA ASP A 135 3.74 -10.59 15.96
C ASP A 135 5.28 -10.56 16.03
N LYS A 136 5.94 -10.73 14.88
CA LYS A 136 7.41 -10.80 14.78
C LYS A 136 8.01 -9.87 13.76
N LEU A 137 7.36 -9.69 12.61
CA LEU A 137 7.94 -8.97 11.48
C LEU A 137 7.76 -7.47 11.67
N VAL A 138 8.86 -6.73 11.66
CA VAL A 138 8.91 -5.26 11.69
C VAL A 138 9.71 -4.82 10.46
N HIS A 139 9.16 -5.14 9.29
CA HIS A 139 9.79 -4.95 7.98
C HIS A 139 8.93 -4.05 7.10
N TRP A 140 9.53 -3.38 6.11
CA TRP A 140 8.77 -2.64 5.11
C TRP A 140 7.79 -3.57 4.37
N CYS A 141 8.26 -4.76 3.96
CA CYS A 141 7.39 -5.71 3.27
C CYS A 141 6.24 -6.24 4.15
N HIS A 142 6.46 -6.39 5.46
CA HIS A 142 5.50 -6.95 6.42
C HIS A 142 5.70 -6.36 7.82
N GLY A 143 4.68 -5.65 8.33
CA GLY A 143 4.64 -5.10 9.68
C GLY A 143 4.55 -3.59 9.74
N ALA A 144 4.84 -3.04 10.91
CA ALA A 144 4.70 -1.63 11.26
C ALA A 144 5.46 -0.68 10.33
N THR A 145 6.66 -1.08 9.86
CA THR A 145 7.47 -0.28 8.95
C THR A 145 6.75 0.00 7.61
N GLY A 146 5.97 -0.96 7.10
CA GLY A 146 5.15 -0.76 5.89
C GLY A 146 3.81 -0.07 6.18
N LEU A 147 3.27 -0.24 7.39
CA LEU A 147 2.03 0.39 7.84
C LEU A 147 2.18 1.90 8.04
N LEU A 148 3.29 2.32 8.63
CA LEU A 148 3.52 3.69 9.08
C LEU A 148 3.36 4.72 7.96
N PRO A 149 4.01 4.59 6.78
CA PRO A 149 3.86 5.57 5.70
C PRO A 149 2.42 5.68 5.20
N LEU A 150 1.70 4.57 5.14
CA LEU A 150 0.28 4.57 4.75
C LEU A 150 -0.56 5.35 5.75
N MET A 151 -0.35 5.16 7.06
CA MET A 151 -1.13 5.84 8.09
C MET A 151 -0.91 7.36 8.08
N VAL A 152 0.33 7.81 7.86
CA VAL A 152 0.64 9.24 7.68
C VAL A 152 -0.07 9.79 6.43
N LEU A 153 0.01 9.07 5.31
CA LEU A 153 -0.63 9.49 4.06
C LEU A 153 -2.15 9.53 4.18
N ALA A 154 -2.75 8.54 4.82
CA ALA A 154 -4.17 8.48 5.07
C ALA A 154 -4.64 9.64 5.96
N HIS A 155 -3.87 9.99 7.02
CA HIS A 155 -4.17 11.16 7.81
C HIS A 155 -4.10 12.46 6.98
N ARG A 156 -3.07 12.64 6.15
CA ARG A 156 -2.97 13.79 5.24
C ARG A 156 -4.14 13.87 4.26
N ARG A 157 -4.64 12.72 3.79
CA ARG A 157 -5.75 12.64 2.83
C ARG A 157 -7.11 12.90 3.47
N PHE A 158 -7.38 12.30 4.63
CA PHE A 158 -8.72 12.23 5.20
C PHE A 158 -8.90 13.11 6.44
N GLY A 159 -7.82 13.52 7.11
CA GLY A 159 -7.85 14.33 8.33
C GLY A 159 -8.16 13.54 9.61
N ASP A 160 -8.44 12.25 9.52
CA ASP A 160 -8.87 11.43 10.65
C ASP A 160 -7.76 11.26 11.71
N PRO A 161 -8.00 11.68 12.98
CA PRO A 161 -7.01 11.54 14.05
C PRO A 161 -6.57 10.10 14.39
N PRO A 162 -7.43 9.05 14.27
CA PRO A 162 -7.00 7.67 14.47
C PRO A 162 -5.83 7.23 13.58
N PHE A 163 -5.75 7.72 12.33
CA PHE A 163 -4.66 7.35 11.42
C PHE A 163 -3.31 7.90 11.91
N LEU A 164 -3.28 9.15 12.39
CA LEU A 164 -2.04 9.72 12.95
C LEU A 164 -1.59 8.97 14.21
N ARG A 165 -2.52 8.63 15.11
CA ARG A 165 -2.20 7.83 16.30
C ARG A 165 -1.64 6.45 15.94
N ALA A 166 -2.20 5.80 14.93
CA ALA A 166 -1.69 4.51 14.46
C ALA A 166 -0.31 4.65 13.81
N ALA A 167 -0.02 5.76 13.14
CA ALA A 167 1.32 6.07 12.63
C ALA A 167 2.33 6.23 13.78
N ASP A 168 1.97 6.97 14.84
CA ASP A 168 2.83 7.16 16.03
C ASP A 168 3.12 5.83 16.75
N GLU A 169 2.10 4.99 16.91
CA GLU A 169 2.25 3.64 17.50
C GLU A 169 3.16 2.76 16.63
N ALA A 170 2.96 2.77 15.31
CA ALA A 170 3.83 2.05 14.38
C ALA A 170 5.27 2.57 14.43
N ALA A 171 5.47 3.88 14.59
CA ALA A 171 6.79 4.49 14.72
C ALA A 171 7.53 4.01 15.97
N ARG A 172 6.82 3.91 17.11
CA ARG A 172 7.36 3.33 18.34
C ARG A 172 7.75 1.87 18.16
N VAL A 173 6.92 1.07 17.49
CA VAL A 173 7.28 -0.33 17.15
C VAL A 173 8.56 -0.38 16.33
N VAL A 174 8.71 0.48 15.32
CA VAL A 174 9.94 0.53 14.50
C VAL A 174 11.14 0.99 15.32
N ALA A 175 10.98 1.98 16.21
CA ALA A 175 12.06 2.45 17.07
C ALA A 175 12.54 1.39 18.07
N GLU A 176 11.60 0.65 18.66
CA GLU A 176 11.89 -0.36 19.70
C GLU A 176 12.37 -1.69 19.13
N ARG A 177 11.87 -2.09 17.94
CA ARG A 177 12.05 -3.44 17.37
C ARG A 177 12.67 -3.46 15.97
N GLY A 178 12.96 -2.29 15.38
CA GLY A 178 13.45 -2.15 14.00
C GLY A 178 14.98 -2.27 13.83
N LEU A 179 15.74 -2.53 14.90
CA LEU A 179 17.15 -2.93 14.81
C LEU A 179 17.25 -4.42 14.43
N LEU A 180 17.08 -4.71 13.15
CA LEU A 180 16.93 -6.06 12.63
C LEU A 180 18.28 -6.76 12.42
N PHE A 181 18.44 -7.95 13.03
CA PHE A 181 19.58 -8.85 12.77
C PHE A 181 19.66 -9.35 11.32
N LYS A 182 18.59 -9.18 10.54
CA LYS A 182 18.56 -9.57 9.12
C LYS A 182 19.46 -8.67 8.24
N GLY A 183 19.91 -7.51 8.75
CA GLY A 183 20.91 -6.66 8.11
C GLY A 183 20.41 -5.24 7.82
N PHE A 184 21.14 -4.53 6.96
CA PHE A 184 20.99 -3.09 6.76
C PHE A 184 20.10 -2.69 5.56
N GLY A 185 19.49 -3.65 4.87
CA GLY A 185 18.72 -3.41 3.65
C GLY A 185 17.40 -2.65 3.85
N ILE A 186 16.72 -2.35 2.73
CA ILE A 186 15.47 -1.56 2.71
C ILE A 186 14.23 -2.43 2.94
N CYS A 187 14.12 -3.59 2.31
CA CYS A 187 12.89 -4.40 2.35
C CYS A 187 12.57 -4.93 3.76
N HIS A 188 13.60 -5.40 4.47
CA HIS A 188 13.50 -6.04 5.78
C HIS A 188 14.81 -5.91 6.57
N GLY A 189 15.35 -4.69 6.59
CA GLY A 189 16.56 -4.34 7.31
C GLY A 189 16.46 -2.96 7.97
N ILE A 190 17.52 -2.58 8.67
CA ILE A 190 17.60 -1.34 9.44
C ILE A 190 17.36 -0.11 8.56
N GLY A 191 17.86 -0.12 7.31
CA GLY A 191 17.67 0.98 6.36
C GLY A 191 16.19 1.26 6.07
N GLY A 192 15.37 0.21 5.89
CA GLY A 192 13.93 0.37 5.71
C GLY A 192 13.22 0.94 6.93
N GLY A 193 13.61 0.48 8.12
CA GLY A 193 13.13 1.03 9.39
C GLY A 193 13.44 2.51 9.52
N ALA A 194 14.70 2.90 9.30
CA ALA A 194 15.14 4.29 9.36
C ALA A 194 14.39 5.18 8.36
N LEU A 195 14.26 4.75 7.10
CA LEU A 195 13.53 5.49 6.07
C LEU A 195 12.05 5.71 6.45
N SER A 196 11.41 4.72 7.09
CA SER A 196 10.01 4.86 7.50
C SER A 196 9.80 5.91 8.59
N LEU A 197 10.83 6.22 9.40
CA LEU A 197 10.74 7.23 10.47
C LEU A 197 11.02 8.65 9.97
N LEU A 198 11.45 8.82 8.72
CA LEU A 198 11.68 10.13 8.13
C LEU A 198 10.35 10.76 7.67
N PRO A 199 10.25 12.10 7.67
CA PRO A 199 9.11 12.79 7.09
C PRO A 199 8.92 12.42 5.61
N PRO A 200 7.68 12.17 5.15
CA PRO A 200 7.38 11.94 3.74
C PRO A 200 7.20 13.24 2.96
#